data_AF-X0Z7T8-F1
#
_entry.id   AF-X0Z7T8-F1
#
_cell.length_a   1.000
_cell.length_b   1.000
_cell.length_c   1.000
_cell.angle_alpha   90.00
_cell.angle_beta   90.00
_cell.angle_gamma   90.00
#
_symmetry.space_group_name_H-M   'P 1'
#
loop_
_entity.id
_entity.type
_entity.pdbx_description
1 polymer ?
#
loop_
_entity_poly.entity_id
_entity_poly.type
_entity_poly.pdbx_seq_one_letter_code
_entity_poly.pdbx_strand_id
1 'polypeptide(L)'
;MDPQNEPWQIVPIWVDDTSQSTNTALTTFIIPFRNSQAYAQTLQELQKLDVHIFLFLKWLRRLTVVDEAKGQRTLIENLGEKTRVASLKKDSQTHRFVVFRRVSQVPPEVSVDISLEFYKRQKVKQREIVLAFGVDDTDNLQPIEDASALGSVSSFLPLVEERSGAKFLIQSDFLVQPGREAIQYELSWNHWLIREAAELAKEAIEEFKKHP
;
A
#
# COMPACT_ATOMS: atom_id res chain seq x y z
N MET A 1 -27.03 -12.19 13.35
CA MET A 1 -26.77 -10.74 13.37
C MET A 1 -27.29 -10.18 12.06
N ASP A 2 -27.96 -9.04 12.08
CA ASP A 2 -28.52 -8.40 10.87
C ASP A 2 -27.46 -7.49 10.22
N PRO A 3 -26.97 -7.80 9.01
CA PRO A 3 -25.98 -6.99 8.30
C PRO A 3 -26.44 -5.54 8.04
N GLN A 4 -27.75 -5.25 8.10
CA GLN A 4 -28.28 -3.91 7.90
C GLN A 4 -27.98 -2.96 9.08
N ASN A 5 -27.67 -3.50 10.26
CA ASN A 5 -27.42 -2.73 11.48
C ASN A 5 -25.93 -2.45 11.75
N GLU A 6 -25.00 -2.98 10.94
CA GLU A 6 -23.54 -2.76 11.08
C GLU A 6 -22.89 -2.47 9.71
N PRO A 7 -23.08 -1.27 9.15
CA PRO A 7 -22.77 -0.98 7.74
C PRO A 7 -21.27 -0.96 7.39
N TRP A 8 -20.37 -1.12 8.37
CA TRP A 8 -18.91 -1.14 8.22
C TRP A 8 -18.31 -2.56 8.21
N GLN A 9 -19.13 -3.61 8.26
CA GLN A 9 -18.64 -4.99 8.20
C GLN A 9 -18.96 -5.66 6.86
N ILE A 10 -17.93 -6.19 6.18
CA ILE A 10 -18.11 -7.13 5.08
C ILE A 10 -18.26 -8.52 5.71
N VAL A 11 -19.49 -8.99 5.85
CA VAL A 11 -19.77 -10.34 6.34
C VAL A 11 -19.89 -11.27 5.13
N PRO A 12 -19.01 -12.28 4.99
CA PRO A 12 -19.13 -13.25 3.91
C PRO A 12 -20.41 -14.05 4.09
N ILE A 13 -21.20 -14.15 3.02
CA ILE A 13 -22.38 -15.01 2.94
C ILE A 13 -21.95 -16.23 2.14
N TRP A 14 -22.03 -17.41 2.76
CA TRP A 14 -21.80 -18.67 2.08
C TRP A 14 -22.96 -18.92 1.11
N VAL A 15 -22.65 -19.19 -0.14
CA VAL A 15 -23.61 -19.49 -1.20
C VAL A 15 -23.31 -20.89 -1.72
N ASP A 16 -24.34 -21.76 -1.74
CA ASP A 16 -24.19 -23.16 -2.15
C ASP A 16 -24.10 -23.30 -3.68
N ASP A 17 -24.80 -22.42 -4.41
CA ASP A 17 -24.79 -22.37 -5.88
C ASP A 17 -24.27 -21.00 -6.35
N THR A 18 -23.21 -21.03 -7.14
CA THR A 18 -22.70 -19.84 -7.84
C THR A 18 -23.07 -19.94 -9.31
N SER A 19 -23.59 -18.86 -9.89
CA SER A 19 -23.91 -18.80 -11.33
C SER A 19 -22.67 -18.78 -12.22
N GLN A 20 -21.47 -18.71 -11.65
CA GLN A 20 -20.20 -18.66 -12.34
C GLN A 20 -19.34 -19.87 -11.98
N SER A 21 -18.76 -20.51 -12.98
CA SER A 21 -17.78 -21.57 -12.75
C SER A 21 -16.56 -20.99 -12.04
N THR A 22 -16.30 -21.41 -10.80
CA THR A 22 -15.12 -21.00 -10.04
C THR A 22 -14.02 -22.05 -10.14
N ASN A 23 -12.76 -21.60 -10.15
CA ASN A 23 -11.62 -22.50 -10.08
C ASN A 23 -11.35 -22.86 -8.62
N THR A 24 -11.60 -24.11 -8.24
CA THR A 24 -11.46 -24.59 -6.86
C THR A 24 -10.01 -24.62 -6.35
N ALA A 25 -9.01 -24.49 -7.23
CA ALA A 25 -7.61 -24.34 -6.85
C ALA A 25 -7.25 -22.90 -6.44
N LEU A 26 -8.17 -21.95 -6.60
CA LEU A 26 -7.98 -20.53 -6.28
C LEU A 26 -8.95 -20.09 -5.18
N THR A 27 -8.56 -19.05 -4.45
CA THR A 27 -9.51 -18.33 -3.60
C THR A 27 -10.27 -17.31 -4.45
N THR A 28 -11.59 -17.46 -4.54
CA THR A 28 -12.45 -16.58 -5.33
C THR A 28 -13.45 -15.87 -4.42
N PHE A 29 -13.55 -14.55 -4.57
CA PHE A 29 -14.59 -13.74 -3.94
C PHE A 29 -15.53 -13.22 -5.02
N ILE A 30 -16.84 -13.39 -4.80
CA ILE A 30 -17.88 -12.84 -5.66
C ILE A 30 -18.56 -11.72 -4.88
N ILE A 31 -18.41 -10.47 -5.33
CA ILE A 31 -18.92 -9.29 -4.66
C ILE A 31 -19.93 -8.60 -5.60
N PRO A 32 -21.24 -8.88 -5.46
CA PRO A 32 -22.24 -8.28 -6.32
C PRO A 32 -22.36 -6.77 -6.06
N PHE A 33 -22.40 -5.98 -7.13
CA PHE A 33 -22.63 -4.54 -7.03
C PHE A 33 -24.08 -4.25 -6.67
N ARG A 34 -24.29 -3.25 -5.80
CA ARG A 34 -25.63 -2.80 -5.41
C ARG A 34 -26.39 -2.14 -6.57
N ASN A 35 -25.67 -1.42 -7.43
CA ASN A 35 -26.21 -0.72 -8.59
C ASN A 35 -25.08 -0.36 -9.58
N SER A 36 -25.46 0.17 -10.74
CA SER A 36 -24.53 0.59 -11.80
C SER A 36 -23.59 1.74 -11.40
N GLN A 37 -24.03 2.61 -10.49
CA GLN A 37 -23.20 3.70 -9.97
C GLN A 37 -22.03 3.15 -9.13
N ALA A 38 -22.31 2.19 -8.25
CA ALA A 38 -21.29 1.52 -7.43
C ALA A 38 -20.25 0.80 -8.31
N TYR A 39 -20.71 0.18 -9.42
CA TYR A 39 -19.82 -0.39 -10.43
C TYR A 39 -18.89 0.67 -11.04
N ALA A 40 -19.45 1.78 -11.52
CA ALA A 40 -18.67 2.84 -12.16
C ALA A 40 -17.63 3.46 -11.22
N GLN A 41 -18.02 3.72 -9.96
CA GLN A 41 -17.12 4.23 -8.93
C GLN A 41 -15.99 3.24 -8.61
N THR A 42 -16.32 1.95 -8.44
CA THR A 42 -15.32 0.91 -8.16
C THR A 42 -14.32 0.79 -9.30
N LEU A 43 -14.78 0.82 -10.55
CA LEU A 43 -13.90 0.79 -11.71
C LEU A 43 -12.96 2.01 -11.74
N GLN A 44 -13.49 3.20 -11.44
CA GLN A 44 -12.69 4.43 -11.37
C GLN A 44 -11.59 4.32 -10.30
N GLU A 45 -11.89 3.76 -9.12
CA GLU A 45 -10.87 3.54 -8.08
C GLU A 45 -9.85 2.46 -8.47
N LEU A 46 -10.28 1.37 -9.09
CA LEU A 46 -9.37 0.31 -9.57
C LEU A 46 -8.40 0.83 -10.65
N GLN A 47 -8.83 1.78 -11.48
CA GLN A 47 -7.98 2.40 -12.49
C GLN A 47 -6.89 3.31 -11.89
N LYS A 48 -7.09 3.82 -10.67
CA LYS A 48 -6.08 4.60 -9.94
C LYS A 48 -4.96 3.75 -9.35
N LEU A 49 -5.10 2.41 -9.36
CA LEU A 49 -4.03 1.53 -8.88
C LEU A 49 -2.78 1.72 -9.72
N ASP A 50 -1.65 1.85 -9.05
CA ASP A 50 -0.36 2.13 -9.67
C ASP A 50 0.73 1.17 -9.21
N VAL A 51 1.87 1.19 -9.91
CA VAL A 51 3.01 0.29 -9.67
C VAL A 51 3.50 0.30 -8.23
N HIS A 52 3.34 1.42 -7.52
CA HIS A 52 3.80 1.62 -6.15
C HIS A 52 3.27 0.58 -5.16
N ILE A 53 2.11 -0.04 -5.43
CA ILE A 53 1.56 -1.14 -4.61
C ILE A 53 2.56 -2.30 -4.46
N PHE A 54 3.40 -2.55 -5.47
CA PHE A 54 4.32 -3.68 -5.49
C PHE A 54 5.65 -3.45 -4.78
N LEU A 55 6.05 -2.21 -4.52
CA LEU A 55 7.32 -1.90 -3.84
C LEU A 55 7.39 -2.53 -2.44
N PHE A 56 6.24 -2.84 -1.86
CA PHE A 56 6.08 -3.23 -0.47
C PHE A 56 5.39 -4.60 -0.31
N LEU A 57 4.95 -5.21 -1.42
CA LEU A 57 4.38 -6.54 -1.44
C LEU A 57 5.45 -7.59 -1.70
N LYS A 58 5.85 -8.31 -0.64
CA LYS A 58 6.89 -9.34 -0.73
C LYS A 58 6.53 -10.54 -1.61
N TRP A 59 5.25 -10.91 -1.62
CA TRP A 59 4.79 -12.16 -2.24
C TRP A 59 3.93 -11.96 -3.48
N LEU A 60 3.22 -10.83 -3.56
CA LEU A 60 2.43 -10.52 -4.75
C LEU A 60 3.39 -10.05 -5.85
N ARG A 61 3.34 -10.70 -7.01
CA ARG A 61 4.18 -10.35 -8.17
C ARG A 61 3.39 -9.80 -9.35
N ARG A 62 2.07 -10.04 -9.38
CA ARG A 62 1.21 -9.69 -10.48
C ARG A 62 -0.18 -9.34 -9.98
N LEU A 63 -0.73 -8.27 -10.55
CA LEU A 63 -2.11 -7.85 -10.41
C LEU A 63 -2.68 -7.66 -11.81
N THR A 64 -3.88 -8.17 -12.04
CA THR A 64 -4.59 -7.97 -13.31
C THR A 64 -6.00 -7.51 -12.99
N VAL A 65 -6.38 -6.39 -13.57
CA VAL A 65 -7.76 -5.88 -13.54
C VAL A 65 -8.34 -6.08 -14.92
N VAL A 66 -9.49 -6.75 -15.01
CA VAL A 66 -10.21 -7.00 -16.27
C VAL A 66 -11.61 -6.40 -16.15
N ASP A 67 -11.92 -5.46 -17.05
CA ASP A 67 -13.28 -4.97 -17.28
C ASP A 67 -13.82 -5.70 -18.51
N GLU A 68 -14.62 -6.74 -18.27
CA GLU A 68 -15.22 -7.56 -19.32
C GLU A 68 -16.26 -6.77 -20.15
N ALA A 69 -16.92 -5.77 -19.56
CA ALA A 69 -17.94 -4.97 -20.25
C ALA A 69 -17.31 -4.03 -21.28
N LYS A 70 -16.11 -3.51 -21.00
CA LYS A 70 -15.36 -2.63 -21.92
C LYS A 70 -14.24 -3.33 -22.68
N GLY A 71 -13.98 -4.60 -22.38
CA GLY A 71 -12.85 -5.34 -22.93
C GLY A 71 -11.49 -4.76 -22.54
N GLN A 72 -11.41 -4.06 -21.40
CA GLN A 72 -10.17 -3.43 -20.95
C GLN A 72 -9.42 -4.33 -19.98
N ARG A 73 -8.09 -4.29 -20.05
CA ARG A 73 -7.21 -5.03 -19.16
C ARG A 73 -6.04 -4.16 -18.73
N THR A 74 -5.83 -4.07 -17.43
CA THR A 74 -4.67 -3.42 -16.83
C THR A 74 -3.82 -4.50 -16.15
N LEU A 75 -2.51 -4.50 -16.46
CA LEU A 75 -1.55 -5.43 -15.90
C LEU A 75 -0.48 -4.66 -15.13
N ILE A 76 -0.30 -5.01 -13.86
CA ILE A 76 0.76 -4.46 -13.02
C ILE A 76 1.62 -5.63 -12.51
N GLU A 77 2.94 -5.54 -12.71
CA GLU A 77 3.90 -6.61 -12.41
C GLU A 77 5.11 -6.08 -11.63
N ASN A 78 5.57 -6.88 -10.67
CA ASN A 78 6.86 -6.71 -10.01
C ASN A 78 7.91 -7.53 -10.76
N LEU A 79 8.83 -6.85 -11.44
CA LEU A 79 9.91 -7.49 -12.22
C LEU A 79 11.10 -7.91 -11.35
N GLY A 80 11.06 -7.60 -10.05
CA GLY A 80 12.07 -7.93 -9.07
C GLY A 80 12.93 -6.73 -8.68
N GLU A 81 13.87 -7.01 -7.79
CA GLU A 81 14.81 -6.03 -7.24
C GLU A 81 16.24 -6.54 -7.40
N LYS A 82 17.13 -5.68 -7.93
CA LYS A 82 18.54 -5.97 -8.12
C LYS A 82 19.38 -4.83 -7.54
N THR A 83 20.32 -5.15 -6.66
CA THR A 83 21.25 -4.17 -6.07
C THR A 83 20.52 -2.91 -5.55
N ARG A 84 19.38 -3.10 -4.84
CA ARG A 84 18.50 -2.05 -4.30
C ARG A 84 17.54 -1.37 -5.29
N VAL A 85 17.66 -1.63 -6.59
CA VAL A 85 16.76 -1.06 -7.61
C VAL A 85 15.60 -2.01 -7.87
N ALA A 86 14.39 -1.62 -7.47
CA ALA A 86 13.15 -2.33 -7.79
C ALA A 86 12.64 -1.88 -9.15
N SER A 87 12.25 -2.84 -9.99
CA SER A 87 11.66 -2.58 -11.31
C SER A 87 10.22 -3.06 -11.34
N LEU A 88 9.31 -2.15 -11.65
CA LEU A 88 7.88 -2.41 -11.69
C LEU A 88 7.34 -2.04 -13.06
N LYS A 89 6.34 -2.77 -13.52
CA LYS A 89 5.75 -2.57 -14.84
C LYS A 89 4.26 -2.37 -14.71
N LYS A 90 3.74 -1.33 -15.37
CA LYS A 90 2.30 -1.15 -15.60
C LYS A 90 2.08 -1.05 -17.09
N ASP A 91 1.35 -2.01 -17.61
CA ASP A 91 1.10 -2.20 -19.05
C ASP A 91 2.42 -2.22 -19.86
N SER A 92 2.75 -1.15 -20.58
CA SER A 92 3.99 -1.06 -21.38
C SER A 92 5.08 -0.21 -20.73
N GLN A 93 4.80 0.45 -19.62
CA GLN A 93 5.73 1.36 -18.95
C GLN A 93 6.44 0.64 -17.80
N THR A 94 7.76 0.82 -17.72
CA THR A 94 8.57 0.37 -16.60
C THR A 94 8.94 1.55 -15.72
N HIS A 95 8.82 1.37 -14.42
CA HIS A 95 9.15 2.32 -13.38
C HIS A 95 10.22 1.71 -12.49
N ARG A 96 11.26 2.48 -12.21
CA ARG A 96 12.40 2.03 -11.40
C ARG A 96 12.49 2.86 -10.14
N PHE A 97 12.85 2.19 -9.05
CA PHE A 97 12.97 2.82 -7.75
C PHE A 97 14.20 2.33 -7.01
N VAL A 98 14.99 3.24 -6.44
CA VAL A 98 16.00 2.88 -5.43
C VAL A 98 15.29 2.76 -4.09
N VAL A 99 15.38 1.59 -3.46
CA VAL A 99 14.58 1.25 -2.28
C VAL A 99 15.44 1.12 -1.02
N PHE A 100 15.21 1.98 -0.03
CA PHE A 100 15.85 1.89 1.28
C PHE A 100 14.92 1.19 2.26
N ARG A 101 15.45 0.22 3.01
CA ARG A 101 14.68 -0.54 4.02
C ARG A 101 15.38 -0.50 5.36
N ARG A 102 14.60 -0.36 6.42
CA ARG A 102 15.08 -0.49 7.80
C ARG A 102 14.05 -1.24 8.64
N VAL A 103 14.51 -2.23 9.39
CA VAL A 103 13.72 -2.83 10.47
C VAL A 103 14.09 -2.13 11.77
N SER A 104 13.14 -1.40 12.34
CA SER A 104 13.30 -0.65 13.58
C SER A 104 12.57 -1.34 14.73
N GLN A 105 13.19 -1.34 15.91
CA GLN A 105 12.58 -1.86 17.13
C GLN A 105 11.56 -0.84 17.65
N VAL A 106 10.41 -1.35 18.11
CA VAL A 106 9.37 -0.53 18.74
C VAL A 106 9.90 -0.06 20.10
N PRO A 107 9.96 1.27 20.36
CA PRO A 107 10.42 1.79 21.64
C PRO A 107 9.47 1.35 22.77
N PRO A 108 10.00 1.03 23.97
CA PRO A 108 9.17 0.64 25.12
C PRO A 108 8.04 1.63 25.42
N GLU A 109 8.30 2.93 25.32
CA GLU A 109 7.34 4.01 25.55
C GLU A 109 6.17 4.00 24.55
N VAL A 110 6.38 3.51 23.32
CA VAL A 110 5.31 3.33 22.33
C VAL A 110 4.52 2.06 22.64
N SER A 111 5.19 0.99 23.06
CA SER A 111 4.55 -0.32 23.30
C SER A 111 3.55 -0.32 24.46
N VAL A 112 3.71 0.57 25.44
CA VAL A 112 2.83 0.72 26.61
C VAL A 112 1.62 1.62 26.36
N ASP A 113 1.51 2.23 25.17
CA ASP A 113 0.36 3.05 24.80
C ASP A 113 -0.91 2.19 24.72
N ILE A 114 -1.86 2.51 25.59
CA ILE A 114 -3.11 1.77 25.78
C ILE A 114 -4.01 1.89 24.55
N SER A 115 -3.93 3.02 23.82
CA SER A 115 -4.70 3.25 22.59
C SER A 115 -4.38 2.21 21.50
N LEU A 116 -3.20 1.60 21.56
CA LEU A 116 -2.73 0.59 20.61
C LEU A 116 -3.35 -0.80 20.82
N GLU A 117 -4.08 -1.03 21.91
CA GLU A 117 -4.78 -2.30 22.15
C GLU A 117 -5.83 -2.56 21.06
N PHE A 118 -6.63 -1.54 20.72
CA PHE A 118 -7.61 -1.60 19.64
C PHE A 118 -6.97 -1.99 18.30
N TYR A 119 -5.79 -1.46 18.02
CA TYR A 119 -5.03 -1.73 16.79
C TYR A 119 -4.19 -3.01 16.85
N LYS A 120 -4.21 -3.74 17.99
CA LYS A 120 -3.43 -4.95 18.25
C LYS A 120 -1.93 -4.73 18.04
N ARG A 121 -1.40 -3.57 18.42
CA ARG A 121 0.01 -3.18 18.23
C ARG A 121 0.90 -3.31 19.47
N GLN A 122 0.34 -3.44 20.67
CA GLN A 122 1.11 -3.54 21.92
C GLN A 122 2.16 -4.67 21.96
N LYS A 123 1.88 -5.81 21.31
CA LYS A 123 2.78 -6.97 21.29
C LYS A 123 3.77 -6.96 20.14
N VAL A 124 3.72 -5.94 19.29
CA VAL A 124 4.63 -5.82 18.16
C VAL A 124 5.98 -5.33 18.66
N LYS A 125 7.04 -6.02 18.25
CA LYS A 125 8.41 -5.70 18.67
C LYS A 125 9.19 -4.89 17.66
N GLN A 126 8.88 -5.05 16.37
CA GLN A 126 9.61 -4.38 15.30
C GLN A 126 8.72 -4.17 14.08
N ARG A 127 9.10 -3.16 13.29
CA ARG A 127 8.50 -2.86 11.99
C ARG A 127 9.52 -2.46 10.96
N GLU A 128 9.17 -2.73 9.72
CA GLU A 128 9.92 -2.27 8.57
C GLU A 128 9.42 -0.89 8.15
N ILE A 129 10.37 -0.02 7.82
CA ILE A 129 10.16 1.26 7.17
C ILE A 129 10.85 1.16 5.81
N VAL A 130 10.14 1.57 4.76
CA VAL A 130 10.64 1.52 3.40
C VAL A 130 10.50 2.89 2.76
N LEU A 131 11.58 3.38 2.17
CA LEU A 131 11.59 4.55 1.30
C LEU A 131 11.87 4.12 -0.14
N ALA A 132 11.17 4.70 -1.10
CA ALA A 132 11.44 4.44 -2.52
C ALA A 132 11.55 5.74 -3.30
N PHE A 133 12.71 5.91 -3.95
CA PHE A 133 13.04 7.08 -4.76
C PHE A 133 12.94 6.70 -6.23
N GLY A 134 12.18 7.46 -7.02
CA GLY A 134 12.07 7.23 -8.46
C GLY A 134 13.41 7.47 -9.14
N VAL A 135 13.74 6.65 -10.13
CA VAL A 135 14.89 6.87 -11.01
C VAL A 135 14.51 6.69 -12.48
N ASP A 136 15.19 7.43 -13.33
CA ASP A 136 15.05 7.31 -14.78
C ASP A 136 15.85 6.13 -15.35
N ASP A 137 15.83 5.97 -16.68
CA ASP A 137 16.54 4.89 -17.37
C ASP A 137 18.07 5.00 -17.26
N THR A 138 18.57 6.19 -16.93
CA THR A 138 19.99 6.51 -16.72
C THR A 138 20.41 6.53 -15.25
N ASP A 139 19.56 6.02 -14.35
CA ASP A 139 19.80 5.95 -12.89
C ASP A 139 19.86 7.31 -12.18
N ASN A 140 19.37 8.39 -12.81
CA ASN A 140 19.22 9.67 -12.14
C ASN A 140 17.95 9.70 -11.30
N LEU A 141 18.01 10.38 -10.15
CA LEU A 141 16.83 10.60 -9.31
C LEU A 141 15.77 11.43 -10.03
N GLN A 142 14.55 10.90 -10.05
CA GLN A 142 13.37 11.56 -10.60
C GLN A 142 12.36 11.84 -9.47
N PRO A 143 11.92 13.10 -9.29
CA PRO A 143 10.93 13.43 -8.28
C PRO A 143 9.60 12.75 -8.62
N ILE A 144 8.96 12.19 -7.59
CA ILE A 144 7.61 11.65 -7.69
C ILE A 144 6.65 12.78 -7.30
N GLU A 145 6.04 13.42 -8.31
CA GLU A 145 5.22 14.64 -8.12
C GLU A 145 3.97 14.42 -7.26
N ASP A 146 3.43 13.20 -7.24
CA ASP A 146 2.29 12.78 -6.40
C ASP A 146 2.68 11.72 -5.35
N ALA A 147 3.87 11.84 -4.75
CA ALA A 147 4.29 10.93 -3.69
C ALA A 147 3.40 11.07 -2.44
N SER A 148 2.49 10.12 -2.26
CA SER A 148 1.69 9.96 -1.04
C SER A 148 2.39 9.07 -0.02
N ALA A 149 2.13 9.31 1.26
CA ALA A 149 2.48 8.36 2.31
C ALA A 149 1.59 7.12 2.13
N LEU A 150 2.20 5.96 1.93
CA LEU A 150 1.48 4.69 1.83
C LEU A 150 1.30 4.16 3.25
N GLY A 151 0.18 4.52 3.89
CA GLY A 151 -0.14 4.04 5.22
C GLY A 151 -0.68 2.63 5.20
N SER A 152 -0.09 1.74 6.00
CA SER A 152 -0.55 0.36 6.09
C SER A 152 -1.42 0.14 7.32
N VAL A 153 -2.73 0.22 7.12
CA VAL A 153 -3.64 -0.72 7.78
C VAL A 153 -4.53 -1.34 6.71
N SER A 154 -4.22 -2.59 6.40
CA SER A 154 -4.99 -3.59 5.63
C SER A 154 -5.04 -3.50 4.11
N SER A 155 -4.53 -2.48 3.46
CA SER A 155 -4.29 -2.55 2.02
C SER A 155 -3.08 -1.71 1.72
N PHE A 156 -2.12 -2.22 0.95
CA PHE A 156 -0.98 -1.47 0.42
C PHE A 156 -1.42 -0.42 -0.63
N LEU A 157 -2.62 0.12 -0.45
CA LEU A 157 -3.23 1.08 -1.32
C LEU A 157 -2.75 2.48 -0.91
N PRO A 158 -2.49 3.36 -1.88
CA PRO A 158 -2.15 4.73 -1.58
C PRO A 158 -3.22 5.39 -0.71
N LEU A 159 -2.80 6.02 0.37
CA LEU A 159 -3.65 6.98 1.07
C LEU A 159 -3.66 8.23 0.19
N VAL A 160 -4.66 8.32 -0.70
CA VAL A 160 -4.74 9.34 -1.76
C VAL A 160 -4.76 10.76 -1.16
N GLU A 161 -5.19 10.91 0.09
CA GLU A 161 -5.31 12.21 0.77
C GLU A 161 -4.07 12.61 1.58
N GLU A 162 -3.12 11.70 1.80
CA GLU A 162 -1.93 11.96 2.62
C GLU A 162 -0.71 12.27 1.76
N ARG A 163 -0.67 13.51 1.27
CA ARG A 163 0.49 14.05 0.55
C ARG A 163 1.58 14.40 1.57
N SER A 164 2.60 13.55 1.68
CA SER A 164 3.74 13.78 2.57
C SER A 164 4.55 15.04 2.24
N GLY A 165 4.42 15.55 1.01
CA GLY A 165 5.28 16.61 0.45
C GLY A 165 6.69 16.12 0.10
N ALA A 166 7.09 14.92 0.53
CA ALA A 166 8.30 14.28 0.09
C ALA A 166 8.17 13.90 -1.39
N LYS A 167 9.22 14.12 -2.19
CA LYS A 167 9.27 13.73 -3.61
C LYS A 167 9.68 12.25 -3.81
N PHE A 168 9.45 11.43 -2.78
CA PHE A 168 9.74 10.00 -2.71
C PHE A 168 8.65 9.31 -1.87
N LEU A 169 8.49 8.00 -2.05
CA LEU A 169 7.45 7.23 -1.37
C LEU A 169 7.93 6.81 0.01
N ILE A 170 7.02 6.88 0.99
CA ILE A 170 7.23 6.39 2.35
C ILE A 170 6.20 5.30 2.60
N GLN A 171 6.65 4.14 3.06
CA GLN A 171 5.77 3.07 3.52
C GLN A 171 6.19 2.59 4.89
N SER A 172 5.20 2.44 5.76
CA SER A 172 5.35 1.78 7.04
C SER A 172 3.98 1.33 7.58
N ASP A 173 3.97 0.73 8.77
CA ASP A 173 2.79 0.24 9.48
C ASP A 173 1.94 1.35 10.11
N PHE A 174 1.70 2.44 9.36
CA PHE A 174 0.94 3.58 9.84
C PHE A 174 -0.51 3.21 10.13
N LEU A 175 -0.97 3.57 11.33
CA LEU A 175 -2.36 3.42 11.77
C LEU A 175 -3.21 4.54 11.19
N VAL A 176 -4.38 4.21 10.65
CA VAL A 176 -5.28 5.16 9.97
C VAL A 176 -6.53 5.45 10.80
N GLN A 177 -7.17 6.58 10.50
CA GLN A 177 -8.47 6.96 11.09
C GLN A 177 -9.59 6.01 10.61
N PRO A 178 -10.73 5.94 11.34
CA PRO A 178 -11.95 5.34 10.80
C PRO A 178 -12.29 5.93 9.43
N GLY A 179 -12.64 5.10 8.44
CA GLY A 179 -12.80 5.53 7.04
C GLY A 179 -11.54 5.31 6.19
N ARG A 180 -10.35 5.25 6.81
CA ARG A 180 -9.06 4.92 6.17
C ARG A 180 -8.58 5.92 5.10
N GLU A 181 -9.04 7.16 5.19
CA GLU A 181 -8.65 8.22 4.26
C GLU A 181 -7.37 8.94 4.71
N ALA A 182 -7.14 9.00 6.03
CA ALA A 182 -6.03 9.73 6.65
C ALA A 182 -5.28 8.89 7.71
N ILE A 183 -4.01 9.24 7.94
CA ILE A 183 -3.20 8.70 9.04
C ILE A 183 -3.75 9.23 10.35
N GLN A 184 -3.78 8.39 11.39
CA GLN A 184 -4.15 8.84 12.73
C GLN A 184 -2.96 9.50 13.43
N TYR A 185 -2.81 10.80 13.25
CA TYR A 185 -1.64 11.57 13.71
C TYR A 185 -1.42 11.55 15.23
N GLU A 186 -2.47 11.34 16.02
CA GLU A 186 -2.36 11.43 17.49
C GLU A 186 -1.65 10.22 18.13
N LEU A 187 -1.49 9.11 17.39
CA LEU A 187 -0.94 7.87 17.96
C LEU A 187 0.58 7.92 18.08
N SER A 188 1.09 7.56 19.26
CA SER A 188 2.53 7.42 19.53
C SER A 188 3.24 6.53 18.50
N TRP A 189 2.54 5.50 18.03
CA TRP A 189 2.96 4.58 16.98
C TRP A 189 3.33 5.30 15.68
N ASN A 190 2.45 6.17 15.19
CA ASN A 190 2.68 6.88 13.93
C ASN A 190 3.79 7.93 14.06
N HIS A 191 3.86 8.62 15.20
CA HIS A 191 4.98 9.52 15.49
C HIS A 191 6.32 8.80 15.44
N TRP A 192 6.41 7.62 16.04
CA TRP A 192 7.63 6.80 15.99
C TRP A 192 7.99 6.41 14.56
N LEU A 193 7.04 5.87 13.78
CA LEU A 193 7.29 5.47 12.40
C LEU A 193 7.73 6.64 11.50
N ILE A 194 7.14 7.83 11.67
CA ILE A 194 7.55 9.03 10.93
C ILE A 194 8.99 9.43 11.29
N ARG A 195 9.37 9.37 12.56
CA ARG A 195 10.75 9.66 12.99
C ARG A 195 11.75 8.68 12.36
N GLU A 196 11.43 7.38 12.37
CA GLU A 196 12.27 6.36 11.73
C GLU A 196 12.40 6.59 10.21
N ALA A 197 11.29 6.96 9.54
CA ALA A 197 11.31 7.32 8.12
C ALA A 197 12.18 8.54 7.85
N ALA A 198 12.13 9.56 8.70
CA ALA A 198 12.97 10.76 8.56
C ALA A 198 14.46 10.45 8.74
N GLU A 199 14.83 9.60 9.71
CA GLU A 199 16.23 9.17 9.88
C GLU A 199 16.72 8.33 8.71
N LEU A 200 15.87 7.43 8.19
CA LEU A 200 16.20 6.66 6.99
C LEU A 200 16.35 7.54 5.74
N ALA A 201 15.56 8.61 5.64
CA ALA A 201 15.67 9.56 4.54
C ALA A 201 16.99 10.34 4.60
N LYS A 202 17.45 10.74 5.79
CA LYS A 202 18.78 11.37 5.96
C LYS A 202 19.88 10.44 5.48
N GLU A 203 19.85 9.17 5.87
CA GLU A 203 20.84 8.19 5.40
C GLU A 203 20.82 7.99 3.89
N ALA A 204 19.62 7.93 3.29
CA ALA A 204 19.49 7.84 1.84
C ALA A 204 20.11 9.05 1.13
N ILE A 205 19.84 10.26 1.63
CA ILE A 205 20.42 11.50 1.10
C ILE A 205 21.96 11.48 1.21
N GLU A 206 22.52 11.05 2.35
CA GLU A 206 23.97 10.93 2.51
C GLU A 206 24.58 9.84 1.61
N GLU A 207 23.85 8.78 1.28
CA GLU A 207 24.26 7.78 0.29
C GLU A 207 24.28 8.38 -1.13
N PHE A 208 23.24 9.11 -1.53
CA PHE A 208 23.17 9.76 -2.84
C PHE A 208 24.28 10.81 -3.02
N LYS A 209 24.63 11.56 -1.98
CA LYS A 209 25.75 12.53 -2.05
C LYS A 209 27.11 11.90 -2.35
N LYS A 210 27.30 10.60 -2.06
CA LYS A 210 28.55 9.87 -2.38
C LYS A 210 28.65 9.48 -3.85
N HIS A 211 27.53 9.48 -4.56
CA HIS A 211 27.39 9.09 -5.96
C HIS A 211 26.56 10.15 -6.72
N PRO A 212 27.10 11.37 -6.88
CA PRO A 212 26.39 12.50 -7.49
C PRO A 212 26.18 12.34 -9.00
#